data_AF-A0A2E9ZRQ9-F1
#
_entry.id   AF-A0A2E9ZRQ9-F1
#
_cell.length_a   1.000
_cell.length_b   1.000
_cell.length_c   1.000
_cell.angle_alpha   90.00
_cell.angle_beta   90.00
_cell.angle_gamma   90.00
#
_symmetry.space_group_name_H-M   'P 1'
#
loop_
_entity.id
_entity.type
_entity.pdbx_description
1 polymer ?
#
loop_
_entity_poly.entity_id
_entity_poly.type
_entity_poly.pdbx_seq_one_letter_code
_entity_poly.pdbx_strand_id
1 'polypeptide(L)'
;MAENQPARLVRIKNRMTSLSTLADACEAMMTFISRGNESPQVVEFNQLALGLFGFQFTQNEAYANLCQSEKRTPDTVTRWEEIPAVPTRAFKSFDITVLPEADRQTVFRSSGTTHSNRSRHHHNPATLSVYEVSLWSWFNEHIVDEAVGRLLFLFPKPSEAPESSLCQMMGAVAKHLAKREHFFAADALWRIDRQATIDFLHDATTQNEPATVLGTAFSFVHLLDFMEAENVELRLPAGSAAMETGGYKGRSREVAKPELHRAIVERLGILPERILCEYGMCELSSQAYDGKLG
;
A
#
# COMPACT_ATOMS: atom_id res chain seq x y z
N MET A 1 40.22 -1.77 -51.28
CA MET A 1 40.10 -2.17 -49.87
C MET A 1 39.11 -1.24 -49.20
N ALA A 2 38.13 -1.82 -48.50
CA ALA A 2 37.09 -1.23 -47.66
C ALA A 2 35.92 -0.48 -48.37
N GLU A 3 34.89 -1.26 -48.73
CA GLU A 3 33.52 -0.81 -48.89
C GLU A 3 32.88 -0.52 -47.51
N ASN A 4 32.25 0.65 -47.38
CA ASN A 4 31.44 1.03 -46.23
C ASN A 4 30.06 0.32 -46.30
N GLN A 5 29.85 -0.68 -45.45
CA GLN A 5 28.50 -1.20 -45.17
C GLN A 5 27.79 -0.30 -44.16
N PRO A 6 26.54 0.14 -44.41
CA PRO A 6 25.76 0.81 -43.38
C PRO A 6 25.35 -0.19 -42.29
N ALA A 7 25.54 0.22 -41.04
CA ALA A 7 25.17 -0.52 -39.86
C ALA A 7 23.71 -0.99 -39.95
N ARG A 8 23.51 -2.31 -39.96
CA ARG A 8 22.19 -2.93 -39.80
C ARG A 8 21.59 -2.44 -38.48
N LEU A 9 20.50 -1.67 -38.57
CA LEU A 9 19.54 -1.53 -37.49
C LEU A 9 19.09 -2.93 -37.08
N VAL A 10 19.64 -3.42 -35.97
CA VAL A 10 19.15 -4.62 -35.31
C VAL A 10 17.76 -4.26 -34.81
N ARG A 11 16.74 -4.65 -35.57
CA ARG A 11 15.38 -4.82 -35.02
C ARG A 11 15.52 -5.83 -33.89
N ILE A 12 15.64 -5.32 -32.66
CA ILE A 12 15.40 -6.12 -31.46
C ILE A 12 13.95 -6.56 -31.58
N LYS A 13 13.73 -7.79 -32.06
CA LYS A 13 12.44 -8.44 -31.93
C LYS A 13 12.19 -8.49 -30.43
N ASN A 14 11.35 -7.59 -29.91
CA ASN A 14 10.80 -7.69 -28.57
C ASN A 14 10.16 -9.07 -28.46
N ARG A 15 10.89 -10.04 -27.89
CA ARG A 15 10.26 -11.20 -27.30
C ARG A 15 9.53 -10.65 -26.08
N MET A 16 8.30 -10.19 -26.28
CA MET A 16 7.39 -9.93 -25.17
C MET A 16 7.39 -11.19 -24.33
N THR A 17 7.63 -11.05 -23.03
CA THR A 17 7.35 -12.10 -22.06
C THR A 17 5.86 -12.37 -22.17
N SER A 18 5.49 -13.43 -22.89
CA SER A 18 4.08 -13.77 -23.13
C SER A 18 3.53 -14.41 -21.87
N LEU A 19 2.90 -13.59 -21.02
CA LEU A 19 2.14 -14.06 -19.86
C LEU A 19 0.78 -14.55 -20.37
N SER A 20 0.58 -15.87 -20.42
CA SER A 20 -0.64 -16.49 -20.95
C SER A 20 -1.65 -16.82 -19.86
N THR A 21 -1.20 -17.02 -18.62
CA THR A 21 -2.06 -17.32 -17.47
C THR A 21 -1.88 -16.33 -16.33
N LEU A 22 -2.86 -16.26 -15.45
CA LEU A 22 -2.76 -15.49 -14.20
C LEU A 22 -1.61 -15.99 -13.32
N ALA A 23 -1.38 -17.31 -13.28
CA ALA A 23 -0.30 -17.89 -12.50
C ALA A 23 1.07 -17.38 -12.98
N ASP A 24 1.31 -17.38 -14.29
CA ASP A 24 2.55 -16.86 -14.88
C ASP A 24 2.72 -15.37 -14.55
N ALA A 25 1.63 -14.60 -14.65
CA ALA A 25 1.65 -13.17 -14.33
C ALA A 25 2.00 -12.90 -12.86
N CYS A 26 1.37 -13.63 -11.93
CA CYS A 26 1.66 -13.52 -10.50
C CYS A 26 3.10 -13.93 -10.18
N GLU A 27 3.58 -15.05 -10.74
CA GLU A 27 4.96 -15.53 -10.52
C GLU A 27 5.99 -14.53 -11.05
N ALA A 28 5.79 -13.99 -12.25
CA ALA A 28 6.68 -13.00 -12.85
C ALA A 28 6.73 -11.71 -12.00
N MET A 29 5.58 -11.23 -11.51
CA MET A 29 5.51 -10.08 -10.61
C MET A 29 6.22 -10.34 -9.29
N MET A 30 5.94 -11.45 -8.60
CA MET A 30 6.58 -11.78 -7.33
C MET A 30 8.10 -11.93 -7.48
N THR A 31 8.55 -12.57 -8.57
CA THR A 31 9.97 -12.72 -8.89
C THR A 31 10.63 -11.36 -9.09
N PHE A 32 9.98 -10.45 -9.83
CA PHE A 32 10.50 -9.12 -10.06
C PHE A 32 10.58 -8.31 -8.75
N ILE A 33 9.50 -8.28 -7.97
CA ILE A 33 9.44 -7.54 -6.70
C ILE A 33 10.50 -8.06 -5.71
N SER A 34 10.66 -9.37 -5.60
CA SER A 34 11.60 -9.99 -4.65
C SER A 34 13.07 -9.72 -4.97
N ARG A 35 13.41 -9.23 -6.17
CA ARG A 35 14.79 -8.85 -6.53
C ARG A 35 15.20 -7.47 -5.99
N GLY A 36 14.30 -6.70 -5.40
CA GLY A 36 14.64 -5.40 -4.80
C GLY A 36 15.06 -4.35 -5.84
N ASN A 37 16.03 -3.48 -5.54
CA ASN A 37 16.45 -2.31 -6.34
C ASN A 37 17.78 -2.48 -7.13
N GLU A 38 18.19 -3.71 -7.47
CA GLU A 38 19.44 -3.96 -8.23
C GLU A 38 19.35 -3.51 -9.72
N SER A 39 20.32 -2.74 -10.24
CA SER A 39 20.31 -2.03 -11.56
C SER A 39 20.61 -2.91 -12.81
N PRO A 40 20.18 -2.55 -14.06
CA PRO A 40 19.19 -1.56 -14.46
C PRO A 40 17.86 -2.23 -14.82
N GLN A 41 16.91 -2.16 -13.89
CA GLN A 41 15.58 -2.77 -13.98
C GLN A 41 14.69 -2.17 -15.06
N VAL A 42 15.04 -1.02 -15.64
CA VAL A 42 14.13 -0.29 -16.53
C VAL A 42 13.73 -1.13 -17.75
N VAL A 43 14.68 -1.88 -18.33
CA VAL A 43 14.38 -2.76 -19.48
C VAL A 43 13.54 -3.95 -19.04
N GLU A 44 13.88 -4.60 -17.93
CA GLU A 44 13.14 -5.74 -17.39
C GLU A 44 11.72 -5.35 -16.94
N PHE A 45 11.60 -4.21 -16.26
CA PHE A 45 10.33 -3.59 -15.85
C PHE A 45 9.49 -3.26 -17.07
N ASN A 46 10.06 -2.64 -18.10
CA ASN A 46 9.34 -2.34 -19.32
C ASN A 46 8.82 -3.63 -19.98
N GLN A 47 9.65 -4.68 -20.07
CA GLN A 47 9.25 -5.97 -20.62
C GLN A 47 8.13 -6.63 -19.81
N LEU A 48 8.24 -6.62 -18.48
CA LEU A 48 7.21 -7.15 -17.58
C LEU A 48 5.90 -6.35 -17.69
N ALA A 49 5.98 -5.02 -17.67
CA ALA A 49 4.83 -4.13 -17.79
C ALA A 49 4.10 -4.31 -19.12
N LEU A 50 4.83 -4.44 -20.24
CA LEU A 50 4.23 -4.73 -21.55
C LEU A 50 3.61 -6.13 -21.60
N GLY A 51 4.24 -7.13 -20.97
CA GLY A 51 3.67 -8.48 -20.85
C GLY A 51 2.36 -8.48 -20.06
N LEU A 52 2.35 -7.80 -18.90
CA LEU A 52 1.15 -7.63 -18.07
C LEU A 52 0.07 -6.84 -18.79
N PHE A 53 0.45 -5.78 -19.53
CA PHE A 53 -0.46 -5.01 -20.37
C PHE A 53 -1.13 -5.89 -21.43
N GLY A 54 -0.36 -6.69 -22.17
CA GLY A 54 -0.90 -7.61 -23.18
C GLY A 54 -1.84 -8.66 -22.58
N PHE A 55 -1.46 -9.23 -21.43
CA PHE A 55 -2.29 -10.18 -20.69
C PHE A 55 -3.61 -9.54 -20.25
N GLN A 56 -3.55 -8.39 -19.57
CA GLN A 56 -4.74 -7.66 -19.11
C GLN A 56 -5.61 -7.17 -20.27
N PHE A 57 -5.02 -6.66 -21.35
CA PHE A 57 -5.77 -6.25 -22.54
C PHE A 57 -6.56 -7.42 -23.15
N THR A 58 -6.02 -8.64 -23.10
CA THR A 58 -6.69 -9.82 -23.64
C THR A 58 -7.77 -10.36 -22.69
N GLN A 59 -7.54 -10.31 -21.38
CA GLN A 59 -8.36 -11.00 -20.38
C GLN A 59 -9.32 -10.08 -19.60
N ASN A 60 -9.17 -8.76 -19.68
CA ASN A 60 -10.00 -7.77 -18.99
C ASN A 60 -10.70 -6.87 -20.01
N GLU A 61 -11.95 -7.21 -20.33
CA GLU A 61 -12.77 -6.52 -21.34
C GLU A 61 -12.93 -5.02 -21.05
N ALA A 62 -13.19 -4.64 -19.79
CA ALA A 62 -13.36 -3.24 -19.40
C ALA A 62 -12.08 -2.42 -19.66
N TYR A 63 -10.92 -3.00 -19.34
CA TYR A 63 -9.64 -2.38 -19.60
C TYR A 63 -9.29 -2.35 -21.10
N ALA A 64 -9.59 -3.43 -21.83
CA ALA A 64 -9.41 -3.50 -23.28
C ALA A 64 -10.19 -2.38 -24.01
N ASN A 65 -11.44 -2.15 -23.61
CA ASN A 65 -12.28 -1.10 -24.17
C ASN A 65 -11.71 0.31 -23.94
N LEU A 66 -11.19 0.58 -22.74
CA LEU A 66 -10.47 1.84 -22.44
C LEU A 66 -9.28 2.00 -23.39
N CYS A 67 -8.43 0.98 -23.47
CA CYS A 67 -7.22 0.97 -24.27
C CYS A 67 -7.51 1.19 -25.78
N GLN A 68 -8.53 0.53 -26.31
CA GLN A 68 -8.99 0.72 -27.69
C GLN A 68 -9.51 2.13 -27.95
N SER A 69 -10.26 2.72 -27.02
CA SER A 69 -10.77 4.09 -27.14
C SER A 69 -9.65 5.13 -27.23
N GLU A 70 -8.51 4.87 -26.58
CA GLU A 70 -7.30 5.69 -26.64
C GLU A 70 -6.36 5.32 -27.79
N LYS A 71 -6.72 4.33 -28.62
CA LYS A 71 -5.89 3.78 -29.71
C LYS A 71 -4.52 3.28 -29.23
N ARG A 72 -4.48 2.75 -28.01
CA ARG A 72 -3.29 2.17 -27.38
C ARG A 72 -3.53 0.67 -27.19
N THR A 73 -3.00 -0.14 -28.09
CA THR A 73 -3.06 -1.62 -28.04
C THR A 73 -1.68 -2.23 -27.81
N PRO A 74 -1.58 -3.53 -27.47
CA PRO A 74 -0.28 -4.21 -27.33
C PRO A 74 0.64 -4.11 -28.56
N ASP A 75 0.09 -3.94 -29.76
CA ASP A 75 0.87 -3.77 -30.99
C ASP A 75 1.45 -2.36 -31.16
N THR A 76 0.87 -1.36 -30.48
CA THR A 76 1.22 0.06 -30.65
C THR A 76 2.03 0.64 -29.49
N VAL A 77 1.94 0.03 -28.31
CA VAL A 77 2.59 0.46 -27.08
C VAL A 77 3.93 -0.25 -26.96
N THR A 78 5.02 0.52 -26.84
CA THR A 78 6.39 -0.02 -26.77
C THR A 78 7.08 0.31 -25.46
N ARG A 79 6.46 1.18 -24.66
CA ARG A 79 6.96 1.68 -23.39
C ARG A 79 5.87 1.65 -22.33
N TRP A 80 6.24 1.32 -21.09
CA TRP A 80 5.29 1.22 -19.98
C TRP A 80 4.60 2.55 -19.70
N GLU A 81 5.26 3.68 -19.94
CA GLU A 81 4.68 5.03 -19.77
C GLU A 81 3.55 5.33 -20.77
N GLU A 82 3.43 4.55 -21.84
CA GLU A 82 2.39 4.71 -22.86
C GLU A 82 1.15 3.85 -22.56
N ILE A 83 1.20 3.00 -21.52
CA ILE A 83 0.08 2.16 -21.09
C ILE A 83 -1.03 3.08 -20.54
N PRO A 84 -2.28 2.99 -21.06
CA PRO A 84 -3.39 3.81 -20.58
C PRO A 84 -3.62 3.68 -19.07
N ALA A 85 -3.63 4.80 -18.37
CA ALA A 85 -3.92 4.83 -16.94
C ALA A 85 -5.43 4.63 -16.69
N VAL A 86 -5.78 3.74 -15.75
CA VAL A 86 -7.18 3.51 -15.37
C VAL A 86 -7.63 4.57 -14.35
N PRO A 87 -8.65 5.39 -14.64
CA PRO A 87 -9.18 6.34 -13.66
C PRO A 87 -9.78 5.60 -12.45
N THR A 88 -9.51 6.05 -11.22
CA THR A 88 -10.04 5.41 -9.99
C THR A 88 -11.57 5.26 -10.00
N ARG A 89 -12.29 6.23 -10.58
CA ARG A 89 -13.74 6.16 -10.77
C ARG A 89 -14.21 4.94 -11.58
N ALA A 90 -13.38 4.39 -12.47
CA ALA A 90 -13.72 3.21 -13.25
C ALA A 90 -13.98 1.99 -12.37
N PHE A 91 -13.25 1.84 -11.25
CA PHE A 91 -13.44 0.74 -10.29
C PHE A 91 -14.78 0.79 -9.55
N LYS A 92 -15.54 1.89 -9.64
CA LYS A 92 -16.91 1.98 -9.13
C LYS A 92 -17.92 1.38 -10.11
N SER A 93 -17.69 1.63 -11.38
CA SER A 93 -18.62 1.31 -12.48
C SER A 93 -18.34 -0.04 -13.14
N PHE A 94 -17.09 -0.48 -13.13
CA PHE A 94 -16.64 -1.68 -13.82
C PHE A 94 -15.82 -2.56 -12.89
N ASP A 95 -15.92 -3.87 -13.09
CA ASP A 95 -14.99 -4.82 -12.48
C ASP A 95 -13.71 -4.86 -13.31
N ILE A 96 -12.72 -4.05 -12.91
CA ILE A 96 -11.39 -4.03 -13.53
C ILE A 96 -10.61 -5.23 -13.01
N THR A 97 -10.85 -6.41 -13.59
CA THR A 97 -10.20 -7.66 -13.17
C THR A 97 -10.15 -8.68 -14.30
N VAL A 98 -9.14 -9.54 -14.26
CA VAL A 98 -9.04 -10.75 -15.11
C VAL A 98 -9.62 -11.99 -14.42
N LEU A 99 -10.06 -11.87 -13.16
CA LEU A 99 -10.59 -12.98 -12.38
C LEU A 99 -12.03 -13.31 -12.83
N PRO A 100 -12.31 -14.60 -13.14
CA PRO A 100 -13.68 -15.09 -13.22
C PRO A 100 -14.42 -14.82 -11.91
N GLU A 101 -15.73 -14.60 -11.97
CA GLU A 101 -16.54 -14.27 -10.78
C GLU A 101 -16.41 -15.32 -9.66
N ALA A 102 -16.38 -16.60 -10.01
CA ALA A 102 -16.22 -17.71 -9.07
C ALA A 102 -14.90 -17.68 -8.28
N ASP A 103 -13.87 -17.01 -8.80
CA ASP A 103 -12.54 -16.94 -8.20
C ASP A 103 -12.32 -15.67 -7.36
N ARG A 104 -13.30 -14.75 -7.30
CA ARG A 104 -13.20 -13.47 -6.57
C ARG A 104 -13.52 -13.66 -5.09
N GLN A 105 -12.64 -14.35 -4.39
CA GLN A 105 -12.83 -14.73 -2.98
C GLN A 105 -12.70 -13.57 -1.99
N THR A 106 -12.02 -12.49 -2.37
CA THR A 106 -11.83 -11.30 -1.54
C THR A 106 -12.16 -10.05 -2.35
N VAL A 107 -12.90 -9.11 -1.74
CA VAL A 107 -13.19 -7.81 -2.35
C VAL A 107 -12.83 -6.70 -1.37
N PHE A 108 -11.93 -5.83 -1.79
CA PHE A 108 -11.66 -4.58 -1.08
C PHE A 108 -12.54 -3.47 -1.63
N ARG A 109 -12.92 -2.54 -0.74
CA ARG A 109 -13.77 -1.41 -1.10
C ARG A 109 -13.21 -0.09 -0.60
N SER A 110 -13.15 0.92 -1.47
CA SER A 110 -12.69 2.27 -1.11
C SER A 110 -13.53 2.89 0.01
N SER A 111 -13.04 3.87 0.75
CA SER A 111 -13.89 4.63 1.68
C SER A 111 -14.95 5.46 0.91
N GLY A 112 -16.18 5.57 1.42
CA GLY A 112 -17.29 6.28 0.75
C GLY A 112 -18.57 6.31 1.59
N THR A 113 -19.42 7.31 1.36
CA THR A 113 -20.62 7.59 2.17
C THR A 113 -21.80 6.65 1.92
N THR A 114 -21.82 5.93 0.78
CA THR A 114 -22.83 4.92 0.46
C THR A 114 -22.21 3.68 -0.17
N HIS A 115 -22.70 2.49 0.19
CA HIS A 115 -22.19 1.21 -0.31
C HIS A 115 -22.21 1.09 -1.85
N SER A 116 -23.18 1.71 -2.51
CA SER A 116 -23.36 1.64 -3.97
C SER A 116 -22.34 2.45 -4.78
N ASN A 117 -21.55 3.32 -4.15
CA ASN A 117 -20.63 4.23 -4.85
C ASN A 117 -19.14 4.02 -4.46
N ARG A 118 -18.83 2.87 -3.87
CA ARG A 118 -17.46 2.47 -3.49
C ARG A 118 -16.80 1.70 -4.64
N SER A 119 -15.52 1.96 -4.86
CA SER A 119 -14.71 1.16 -5.77
C SER A 119 -14.64 -0.28 -5.28
N ARG A 120 -14.45 -1.24 -6.18
CA ARG A 120 -14.26 -2.66 -5.86
C ARG A 120 -12.94 -3.13 -6.44
N HIS A 121 -12.14 -3.79 -5.61
CA HIS A 121 -10.90 -4.41 -6.03
C HIS A 121 -10.94 -5.90 -5.65
N HIS A 122 -11.02 -6.76 -6.65
CA HIS A 122 -11.24 -8.19 -6.48
C HIS A 122 -9.92 -8.96 -6.46
N HIS A 123 -9.82 -9.89 -5.53
CA HIS A 123 -8.66 -10.74 -5.35
C HIS A 123 -9.03 -12.21 -5.14
N ASN A 124 -8.12 -13.07 -5.56
CA ASN A 124 -8.01 -14.46 -5.17
C ASN A 124 -6.69 -14.66 -4.37
N PRO A 125 -6.41 -15.86 -3.83
CA PRO A 125 -5.23 -16.11 -2.99
C PRO A 125 -3.92 -15.82 -3.72
N ALA A 126 -3.82 -16.16 -5.01
CA ALA A 126 -2.62 -15.87 -5.79
C ALA A 126 -2.36 -14.36 -5.93
N THR A 127 -3.37 -13.57 -6.25
CA THR A 127 -3.23 -12.10 -6.34
C THR A 127 -3.02 -11.44 -4.98
N LEU A 128 -3.55 -12.01 -3.88
CA LEU A 128 -3.25 -11.55 -2.52
C LEU A 128 -1.78 -11.84 -2.16
N SER A 129 -1.21 -12.96 -2.59
CA SER A 129 0.22 -13.23 -2.38
C SER A 129 1.11 -12.23 -3.09
N VAL A 130 0.76 -11.82 -4.32
CA VAL A 130 1.47 -10.73 -5.02
C VAL A 130 1.38 -9.42 -4.22
N TYR A 131 0.21 -9.10 -3.69
CA TYR A 131 0.00 -7.91 -2.87
C TYR A 131 0.81 -7.97 -1.56
N GLU A 132 0.83 -9.11 -0.86
CA GLU A 132 1.62 -9.31 0.36
C GLU A 132 3.12 -9.17 0.10
N VAL A 133 3.63 -9.70 -1.03
CA VAL A 133 5.04 -9.53 -1.43
C VAL A 133 5.38 -8.06 -1.73
N SER A 134 4.50 -7.36 -2.46
CA SER A 134 4.66 -5.92 -2.71
C SER A 134 4.65 -5.10 -1.41
N LEU A 135 3.70 -5.40 -0.52
CA LEU A 135 3.56 -4.76 0.78
C LEU A 135 4.81 -4.96 1.62
N TRP A 136 5.21 -6.22 1.84
CA TRP A 136 6.26 -6.54 2.78
C TRP A 136 7.61 -5.97 2.34
N SER A 137 7.94 -6.08 1.05
CA SER A 137 9.21 -5.58 0.52
C SER A 137 9.40 -4.09 0.82
N TRP A 138 8.35 -3.28 0.59
CA TRP A 138 8.42 -1.84 0.77
C TRP A 138 8.26 -1.43 2.25
N PHE A 139 7.33 -2.05 2.98
CA PHE A 139 7.13 -1.79 4.41
C PHE A 139 8.39 -2.09 5.22
N ASN A 140 9.05 -3.22 4.93
CA ASN A 140 10.29 -3.60 5.62
C ASN A 140 11.41 -2.59 5.38
N GLU A 141 11.58 -2.11 4.15
CA GLU A 141 12.62 -1.11 3.82
C GLU A 141 12.37 0.25 4.49
N HIS A 142 11.10 0.66 4.66
CA HIS A 142 10.77 2.02 5.07
C HIS A 142 10.42 2.13 6.57
N ILE A 143 9.79 1.11 7.16
CA ILE A 143 9.15 1.20 8.49
C ILE A 143 9.76 0.24 9.51
N VAL A 144 10.39 -0.85 9.09
CA VAL A 144 10.94 -1.82 10.05
C VAL A 144 12.27 -1.33 10.59
N ASP A 145 12.25 -0.98 11.87
CA ASP A 145 13.45 -0.76 12.68
C ASP A 145 13.63 -1.97 13.61
N GLU A 146 14.80 -2.63 13.56
CA GLU A 146 15.09 -3.82 14.38
C GLU A 146 15.26 -3.50 15.87
N ALA A 147 15.52 -2.24 16.23
CA ALA A 147 15.58 -1.80 17.62
C ALA A 147 14.18 -1.63 18.24
N VAL A 148 13.11 -1.66 17.43
CA VAL A 148 11.74 -1.40 17.89
C VAL A 148 10.96 -2.70 18.08
N GLY A 149 10.71 -3.07 19.33
CA GLY A 149 10.03 -4.31 19.71
C GLY A 149 8.50 -4.24 19.76
N ARG A 150 7.91 -3.04 19.66
CA ARG A 150 6.49 -2.78 19.92
C ARG A 150 5.80 -2.06 18.78
N LEU A 151 4.62 -2.55 18.39
CA LEU A 151 3.80 -1.99 17.30
C LEU A 151 2.39 -1.66 17.80
N LEU A 152 1.99 -0.40 17.68
CA LEU A 152 0.63 0.03 17.97
C LEU A 152 -0.11 0.32 16.67
N PHE A 153 -1.10 -0.51 16.35
CA PHE A 153 -1.96 -0.35 15.19
C PHE A 153 -3.22 0.41 15.59
N LEU A 154 -3.35 1.68 15.22
CA LEU A 154 -4.56 2.49 15.39
C LEU A 154 -5.64 2.15 14.34
N PHE A 155 -5.81 0.84 14.09
CA PHE A 155 -6.67 0.25 13.07
C PHE A 155 -7.56 -0.85 13.67
N PRO A 156 -8.72 -1.12 13.06
CA PRO A 156 -9.47 -2.34 13.34
C PRO A 156 -8.66 -3.58 12.95
N LYS A 157 -8.94 -4.71 13.60
CA LYS A 157 -8.38 -5.99 13.17
C LYS A 157 -8.89 -6.36 11.76
N PRO A 158 -8.14 -7.13 10.96
CA PRO A 158 -8.60 -7.58 9.65
C PRO A 158 -9.97 -8.28 9.67
N SER A 159 -10.28 -9.04 10.73
CA SER A 159 -11.57 -9.70 10.92
C SER A 159 -12.75 -8.76 11.15
N GLU A 160 -12.49 -7.55 11.65
CA GLU A 160 -13.49 -6.53 11.96
C GLU A 160 -13.76 -5.61 10.76
N ALA A 161 -12.82 -5.53 9.82
CA ALA A 161 -12.93 -4.76 8.59
C ALA A 161 -12.42 -5.56 7.37
N PRO A 162 -13.08 -6.69 7.01
CA PRO A 162 -12.56 -7.61 6.00
C PRO A 162 -12.48 -7.02 4.59
N GLU A 163 -13.30 -6.01 4.27
CA GLU A 163 -13.28 -5.30 2.98
C GLU A 163 -12.29 -4.11 2.95
N SER A 164 -11.52 -3.89 4.01
CA SER A 164 -10.51 -2.82 4.10
C SER A 164 -9.15 -3.36 3.66
N SER A 165 -8.66 -2.93 2.50
CA SER A 165 -7.30 -3.27 2.03
C SER A 165 -6.25 -2.85 3.06
N LEU A 166 -6.40 -1.68 3.68
CA LEU A 166 -5.49 -1.17 4.70
C LEU A 166 -5.48 -2.06 5.96
N CYS A 167 -6.64 -2.52 6.44
CA CYS A 167 -6.69 -3.42 7.59
C CYS A 167 -6.04 -4.77 7.27
N GLN A 168 -6.25 -5.30 6.06
CA GLN A 168 -5.59 -6.52 5.60
C GLN A 168 -4.07 -6.34 5.52
N MET A 169 -3.58 -5.22 4.98
CA MET A 169 -2.15 -4.90 4.97
C MET A 169 -1.56 -4.89 6.38
N MET A 170 -2.19 -4.18 7.32
CA MET A 170 -1.70 -4.12 8.70
C MET A 170 -1.76 -5.49 9.40
N GLY A 171 -2.74 -6.32 9.06
CA GLY A 171 -2.79 -7.72 9.48
C GLY A 171 -1.61 -8.54 8.97
N ALA A 172 -1.27 -8.40 7.68
CA ALA A 172 -0.11 -9.06 7.10
C ALA A 172 1.20 -8.57 7.74
N VAL A 173 1.36 -7.26 7.98
CA VAL A 173 2.50 -6.70 8.72
C VAL A 173 2.62 -7.31 10.12
N ALA A 174 1.52 -7.35 10.89
CA ALA A 174 1.51 -7.95 12.22
C ALA A 174 1.92 -9.44 12.18
N LYS A 175 1.54 -10.17 11.13
CA LYS A 175 1.95 -11.57 10.91
C LYS A 175 3.43 -11.70 10.59
N HIS A 176 3.98 -10.84 9.72
CA HIS A 176 5.42 -10.81 9.43
C HIS A 176 6.25 -10.49 10.68
N LEU A 177 5.72 -9.62 11.54
CA LEU A 177 6.35 -9.18 12.78
C LEU A 177 5.78 -9.87 14.02
N ALA A 178 5.29 -11.11 13.90
CA ALA A 178 4.56 -11.80 14.97
C ALA A 178 5.36 -12.04 16.27
N LYS A 179 6.70 -11.90 16.22
CA LYS A 179 7.57 -11.98 17.41
C LYS A 179 7.61 -10.67 18.21
N ARG A 180 7.16 -9.57 17.62
CA ARG A 180 7.04 -8.25 18.25
C ARG A 180 5.70 -8.15 18.97
N GLU A 181 5.70 -7.48 20.11
CA GLU A 181 4.45 -7.15 20.78
C GLU A 181 3.65 -6.21 19.89
N HIS A 182 2.37 -6.50 19.68
CA HIS A 182 1.51 -5.63 18.89
C HIS A 182 0.08 -5.59 19.38
N PHE A 183 -0.55 -4.43 19.20
CA PHE A 183 -1.92 -4.18 19.61
C PHE A 183 -2.71 -3.45 18.52
N PHE A 184 -3.91 -3.96 18.19
CA PHE A 184 -4.90 -3.29 17.34
C PHE A 184 -5.88 -2.53 18.23
N ALA A 185 -5.83 -1.21 18.14
CA ALA A 185 -6.43 -0.30 19.09
C ALA A 185 -7.74 0.33 18.62
N ALA A 186 -8.31 -0.08 17.48
CA ALA A 186 -9.62 0.39 17.04
C ALA A 186 -10.64 -0.74 16.87
N ASP A 187 -11.92 -0.40 17.02
CA ASP A 187 -13.05 -1.29 16.71
C ASP A 187 -13.45 -1.23 15.22
N ALA A 188 -14.43 -2.04 14.81
CA ALA A 188 -14.98 -2.04 13.44
C ALA A 188 -15.54 -0.68 12.97
N LEU A 189 -15.85 0.22 13.90
CA LEU A 189 -16.34 1.58 13.63
C LEU A 189 -15.20 2.60 13.59
N TRP A 190 -13.94 2.15 13.64
CA TRP A 190 -12.73 2.96 13.65
C TRP A 190 -12.62 3.85 14.90
N ARG A 191 -13.21 3.42 16.02
CA ARG A 191 -13.10 4.11 17.30
C ARG A 191 -11.91 3.55 18.07
N ILE A 192 -11.03 4.45 18.48
CA ILE A 192 -9.84 4.09 19.27
C ILE A 192 -10.27 3.70 20.69
N ASP A 193 -9.82 2.53 21.15
CA ASP A 193 -9.83 2.16 22.56
C ASP A 193 -8.80 3.01 23.30
N ARG A 194 -9.28 4.16 23.77
CA ARG A 194 -8.47 5.21 24.38
C ARG A 194 -7.65 4.72 25.56
N GLN A 195 -8.28 3.98 26.47
CA GLN A 195 -7.61 3.53 27.70
C GLN A 195 -6.52 2.51 27.36
N ALA A 196 -6.85 1.48 26.58
CA ALA A 196 -5.87 0.47 26.18
C ALA A 196 -4.73 1.07 25.36
N THR A 197 -5.01 2.09 24.54
CA THR A 197 -4.00 2.81 23.76
C THR A 197 -3.02 3.56 24.68
N ILE A 198 -3.53 4.30 25.67
CA ILE A 198 -2.67 5.01 26.62
C ILE A 198 -1.90 4.03 27.49
N ASP A 199 -2.52 2.95 27.95
CA ASP A 199 -1.85 1.93 28.76
C ASP A 199 -0.67 1.30 27.99
N PHE A 200 -0.85 0.98 26.71
CA PHE A 200 0.22 0.47 25.84
C PHE A 200 1.39 1.46 25.69
N LEU A 201 1.09 2.73 25.40
CA LEU A 201 2.10 3.77 25.21
C LEU A 201 2.81 4.13 26.52
N HIS A 202 2.07 4.15 27.62
CA HIS A 202 2.60 4.38 28.95
C HIS A 202 3.51 3.23 29.40
N ASP A 203 3.12 1.97 29.18
CA ASP A 203 3.97 0.82 29.46
C ASP A 203 5.28 0.89 28.66
N ALA A 204 5.21 1.11 27.34
CA ALA A 204 6.38 1.29 26.48
C ALA A 204 7.32 2.42 26.99
N THR A 205 6.73 3.54 27.43
CA THR A 205 7.48 4.66 28.04
C THR A 205 8.17 4.24 29.35
N THR A 206 7.46 3.56 30.24
CA THR A 206 8.00 3.16 31.56
C THR A 206 9.09 2.10 31.46
N GLN A 207 8.99 1.18 30.49
CA GLN A 207 10.00 0.18 30.21
C GLN A 207 11.18 0.72 29.38
N ASN A 208 11.09 1.98 28.92
CA ASN A 208 12.05 2.58 28.01
C ASN A 208 12.24 1.76 26.71
N GLU A 209 11.15 1.18 26.21
CA GLU A 209 11.10 0.40 24.99
C GLU A 209 10.45 1.24 23.86
N PRO A 210 11.16 1.54 22.76
CA PRO A 210 10.58 2.32 21.69
C PRO A 210 9.44 1.57 20.98
N ALA A 211 8.49 2.34 20.46
CA ALA A 211 7.31 1.82 19.77
C ALA A 211 7.08 2.52 18.43
N THR A 212 6.57 1.77 17.45
CA THR A 212 6.06 2.34 16.19
C THR A 212 4.54 2.41 16.25
N VAL A 213 4.00 3.63 16.15
CA VAL A 213 2.55 3.88 16.09
C VAL A 213 2.13 4.01 14.62
N LEU A 214 1.24 3.14 14.17
CA LEU A 214 0.74 3.12 12.79
C LEU A 214 -0.74 3.47 12.80
N GLY A 215 -1.15 4.45 12.01
CA GLY A 215 -2.54 4.91 12.02
C GLY A 215 -2.91 5.72 10.80
N THR A 216 -4.21 5.91 10.58
CA THR A 216 -4.64 6.96 9.66
C THR A 216 -4.49 8.34 10.30
N ALA A 217 -4.38 9.40 9.51
CA ALA A 217 -4.44 10.77 10.03
C ALA A 217 -5.69 11.01 10.92
N PHE A 218 -6.82 10.38 10.57
CA PHE A 218 -8.05 10.40 11.37
C PHE A 218 -7.85 9.76 12.75
N SER A 219 -7.27 8.56 12.81
CA SER A 219 -7.00 7.87 14.07
C SER A 219 -6.02 8.64 14.96
N PHE A 220 -4.98 9.23 14.37
CA PHE A 220 -4.04 10.09 15.12
C PHE A 220 -4.73 11.32 15.68
N VAL A 221 -5.55 12.03 14.90
CA VAL A 221 -6.33 13.18 15.41
C VAL A 221 -7.19 12.78 16.60
N HIS A 222 -7.87 11.62 16.54
CA HIS A 222 -8.68 11.14 17.65
C HIS A 222 -7.87 10.80 18.91
N LEU A 223 -6.69 10.19 18.75
CA LEU A 223 -5.79 9.93 19.86
C LEU A 223 -5.30 11.25 20.49
N LEU A 224 -4.84 12.19 19.66
CA LEU A 224 -4.26 13.45 20.10
C LEU A 224 -5.30 14.36 20.77
N ASP A 225 -6.52 14.45 20.21
CA ASP A 225 -7.63 15.20 20.81
C ASP A 225 -8.01 14.60 22.18
N PHE A 226 -7.96 13.27 22.33
CA PHE A 226 -8.18 12.61 23.62
C PHE A 226 -7.06 12.92 24.63
N MET A 227 -5.80 12.81 24.20
CA MET A 227 -4.65 13.14 25.05
C MET A 227 -4.69 14.61 25.51
N GLU A 228 -5.09 15.52 24.62
CA GLU A 228 -5.28 16.93 24.98
C GLU A 228 -6.40 17.13 26.00
N ALA A 229 -7.57 16.50 25.80
CA ALA A 229 -8.71 16.62 26.70
C ALA A 229 -8.41 16.09 28.11
N GLU A 230 -7.66 15.00 28.22
CA GLU A 230 -7.27 14.38 29.49
C GLU A 230 -5.93 14.92 30.05
N ASN A 231 -5.33 15.91 29.39
CA ASN A 231 -4.01 16.46 29.72
C ASN A 231 -2.92 15.38 29.88
N VAL A 232 -2.95 14.38 29.01
CA VAL A 232 -1.96 13.31 28.92
C VAL A 232 -0.84 13.76 27.98
N GLU A 233 0.40 13.69 28.45
CA GLU A 233 1.61 13.84 27.66
C GLU A 233 2.48 12.61 27.91
N LEU A 234 2.87 11.93 26.83
CA LEU A 234 3.78 10.79 26.89
C LEU A 234 5.02 11.14 26.07
N ARG A 235 6.20 10.82 26.59
CA ARG A 235 7.45 10.98 25.85
C ARG A 235 7.98 9.60 25.53
N LEU A 236 7.61 9.10 24.37
CA LEU A 236 8.05 7.79 23.93
C LEU A 236 9.58 7.76 23.80
N PRO A 237 10.22 6.62 24.10
CA PRO A 237 11.67 6.49 24.07
C PRO A 237 12.27 6.82 22.71
N ALA A 238 13.53 7.24 22.70
CA ALA A 238 14.29 7.44 21.47
C ALA A 238 14.26 6.17 20.60
N GLY A 239 14.08 6.34 19.29
CA GLY A 239 13.81 5.23 18.36
C GLY A 239 12.32 4.97 18.11
N SER A 240 11.42 5.57 18.89
CA SER A 240 9.98 5.51 18.56
C SER A 240 9.69 6.23 17.25
N ALA A 241 8.64 5.78 16.56
CA ALA A 241 8.28 6.27 15.24
C ALA A 241 6.76 6.34 15.07
N ALA A 242 6.31 7.13 14.11
CA ALA A 242 4.93 7.15 13.67
C ALA A 242 4.87 6.93 12.16
N MET A 243 3.92 6.10 11.71
CA MET A 243 3.53 6.03 10.32
C MET A 243 2.07 6.48 10.22
N GLU A 244 1.86 7.63 9.59
CA GLU A 244 0.52 8.09 9.26
C GLU A 244 0.18 7.74 7.81
N THR A 245 -1.08 7.41 7.55
CA THR A 245 -1.60 7.32 6.20
C THR A 245 -2.84 8.18 6.00
N GLY A 246 -3.02 8.65 4.78
CA GLY A 246 -4.25 9.28 4.36
C GLY A 246 -5.46 8.37 4.57
N GLY A 247 -6.58 8.94 4.98
CA GLY A 247 -7.84 8.20 5.09
C GLY A 247 -8.62 8.51 6.36
N TYR A 248 -9.58 9.41 6.25
CA TYR A 248 -11.02 9.09 6.26
C TYR A 248 -11.75 10.43 6.11
N LYS A 249 -11.98 10.84 4.87
CA LYS A 249 -12.61 12.13 4.53
C LYS A 249 -14.00 12.22 5.18
N GLY A 250 -14.24 13.28 5.95
CA GLY A 250 -15.59 13.67 6.38
C GLY A 250 -16.10 13.09 7.71
N ARG A 251 -15.25 12.57 8.60
CA ARG A 251 -15.67 12.12 9.95
C ARG A 251 -14.99 12.82 11.13
N SER A 252 -13.92 13.59 10.92
CA SER A 252 -13.29 14.45 11.94
C SER A 252 -12.96 15.83 11.35
N ARG A 253 -12.46 16.74 12.17
CA ARG A 253 -11.89 18.00 11.68
C ARG A 253 -10.67 17.71 10.80
N GLU A 254 -10.59 18.37 9.66
CA GLU A 254 -9.44 18.27 8.76
C GLU A 254 -8.29 19.07 9.37
N VAL A 255 -7.18 18.38 9.67
CA VAL A 255 -5.96 18.98 10.24
C VAL A 255 -4.89 19.00 9.17
N ALA A 256 -4.17 20.11 9.04
CA ALA A 256 -3.08 20.16 8.07
C ALA A 256 -1.96 19.21 8.50
N LYS A 257 -1.32 18.50 7.55
CA LYS A 257 -0.22 17.56 7.83
C LYS A 257 0.86 18.14 8.78
N PRO A 258 1.36 19.38 8.59
CA PRO A 258 2.33 19.96 9.52
C PRO A 258 1.80 20.13 10.95
N GLU A 259 0.52 20.44 11.12
CA GLU A 259 -0.10 20.58 12.44
C GLU A 259 -0.26 19.21 13.12
N LEU A 260 -0.63 18.18 12.35
CA LEU A 260 -0.70 16.81 12.84
C LEU A 260 0.67 16.32 13.32
N HIS A 261 1.71 16.49 12.50
CA HIS A 261 3.07 16.09 12.85
C HIS A 261 3.57 16.83 14.09
N ARG A 262 3.30 18.14 14.19
CA ARG A 262 3.63 18.93 15.38
C ARG A 262 2.92 18.39 16.63
N ALA A 263 1.65 18.05 16.53
CA ALA A 263 0.91 17.48 17.66
C ALA A 263 1.44 16.08 18.06
N ILE A 264 1.84 15.24 17.10
CA ILE A 264 2.51 13.96 17.37
C ILE A 264 3.82 14.20 18.14
N VAL A 265 4.64 15.16 17.72
CA VAL A 265 5.89 15.54 18.42
C VAL A 265 5.59 16.02 19.84
N GLU A 266 4.65 16.95 19.99
CA GLU A 266 4.30 17.58 21.27
C GLU A 266 3.73 16.56 22.29
N ARG A 267 2.88 15.63 21.84
CA ARG A 267 2.15 14.72 22.75
C ARG A 267 2.78 13.35 22.93
N LEU A 268 3.55 12.87 21.96
CA LEU A 268 4.18 11.55 21.96
C LEU A 268 5.71 11.61 22.03
N GLY A 269 6.34 12.78 21.84
CA GLY A 269 7.80 12.93 21.87
C GLY A 269 8.53 12.28 20.69
N ILE A 270 7.81 11.84 19.65
CA ILE A 270 8.40 11.25 18.44
C ILE A 270 9.10 12.35 17.63
N LEU A 271 10.34 12.10 17.22
CA LEU A 271 11.12 13.06 16.44
C LEU A 271 10.49 13.28 15.04
N PRO A 272 10.47 14.52 14.51
CA PRO A 272 9.86 14.82 13.21
C PRO A 272 10.35 13.93 12.06
N GLU A 273 11.64 13.60 12.03
CA GLU A 273 12.28 12.73 11.03
C GLU A 273 11.88 11.25 11.14
N ARG A 274 11.20 10.85 12.23
CA ARG A 274 10.66 9.50 12.45
C ARG A 274 9.14 9.45 12.30
N ILE A 275 8.54 10.49 11.72
CA ILE A 275 7.14 10.51 11.30
C ILE A 275 7.10 10.33 9.79
N LEU A 276 6.67 9.15 9.33
CA LEU A 276 6.60 8.79 7.93
C LEU A 276 5.15 8.81 7.45
N CYS A 277 4.99 9.12 6.17
CA CYS A 277 3.69 9.14 5.54
C CYS A 277 3.61 8.05 4.50
N GLU A 278 2.59 7.21 4.65
CA GLU A 278 2.21 6.20 3.68
C GLU A 278 1.10 6.74 2.78
N TYR A 279 1.17 6.39 1.51
CA TYR A 279 0.10 6.59 0.55
C TYR A 279 -0.27 5.25 -0.08
N GLY A 280 -1.54 4.91 0.08
CA GLY A 280 -2.17 3.76 -0.56
C GLY A 280 -3.57 4.09 -1.06
N MET A 281 -4.13 3.21 -1.87
CA MET A 281 -5.54 3.27 -2.28
C MET A 281 -6.11 1.85 -2.33
N CYS A 282 -7.44 1.73 -2.24
CA CYS A 282 -8.11 0.44 -2.39
C CYS A 282 -7.84 -0.18 -3.77
N GLU A 283 -7.78 0.67 -4.80
CA GLU A 283 -7.55 0.31 -6.19
C GLU A 283 -6.09 -0.04 -6.49
N LEU A 284 -5.18 0.21 -5.54
CA LEU A 284 -3.77 -0.14 -5.64
C LEU A 284 -3.48 -1.39 -4.81
N SER A 285 -2.57 -2.23 -5.31
CA SER A 285 -1.96 -3.33 -4.56
C SER A 285 -0.51 -3.02 -4.20
N SER A 286 -0.23 -1.75 -3.89
CA SER A 286 1.08 -1.23 -3.49
C SER A 286 0.93 0.07 -2.72
N GLN A 287 2.02 0.46 -2.06
CA GLN A 287 2.12 1.61 -1.17
C GLN A 287 3.31 2.46 -1.57
N ALA A 288 3.24 3.76 -1.31
CA ALA A 288 4.37 4.66 -1.37
C ALA A 288 4.65 5.26 0.00
N TYR A 289 5.91 5.54 0.30
CA TYR A 289 6.33 6.21 1.53
C TYR A 289 7.14 7.45 1.15
N ASP A 290 7.08 8.50 1.97
CA ASP A 290 7.83 9.75 1.75
C ASP A 290 9.25 9.75 2.35
N GLY A 291 9.61 8.71 3.10
CA GLY A 291 10.92 8.51 3.69
C GLY A 291 11.08 7.10 4.25
N LYS A 292 12.22 6.83 4.89
CA LYS A 292 12.52 5.56 5.58
C LYS A 292 13.02 5.84 7.00
N LEU A 293 12.80 4.92 7.92
CA LEU A 293 13.41 4.96 9.25
C LEU A 293 14.87 4.51 9.16
N GLY A 294 15.80 5.46 9.34
CA GLY A 294 17.26 5.24 9.21
C GLY A 294 17.82 5.82 7.91
#